data_AF-A0A8T5V2E9-F1
#
_entry.id   AF-A0A8T5V2E9-F1
#
_cell.length_a   1.000
_cell.length_b   1.000
_cell.length_c   1.000
_cell.angle_alpha   90.00
_cell.angle_beta   90.00
_cell.angle_gamma   90.00
#
_symmetry.space_group_name_H-M   'P 1'
#
loop_
_entity.id
_entity.type
_entity.pdbx_description
1 polymer ?
#
loop_
_entity_poly.entity_id
_entity_poly.type
_entity_poly.pdbx_seq_one_letter_code
_entity_poly.pdbx_strand_id
1 'polypeptide(L)'
;MFRRDAANVIPERVEVRVVAKIAREFSTDAAGKNLGGGEDVGVIRNFAYPFRVSPIPGKPEMYELHTGDSGLELAPGHYVLSLGSQAYYFQVDGEITDPRQCLERVVAGNGTFYAPCKKARTY
;
A
#
# COMPACT_ATOMS: atom_id res chain seq x y z
N MET A 1 -14.98 -6.85 4.22
CA MET A 1 -14.55 -5.65 4.99
C MET A 1 -15.76 -5.08 5.73
N PHE A 2 -15.62 -4.52 6.94
CA PHE A 2 -16.73 -4.00 7.75
C PHE A 2 -16.65 -2.47 7.95
N ARG A 3 -17.77 -1.76 7.79
CA ARG A 3 -17.92 -0.31 7.97
C ARG A 3 -19.33 0.06 8.46
N ARG A 4 -19.40 0.73 9.62
CA ARG A 4 -20.65 1.12 10.29
C ARG A 4 -21.45 2.21 9.55
N ASP A 5 -20.77 3.15 8.91
CA ASP A 5 -21.41 4.34 8.28
C ASP A 5 -21.80 4.11 6.82
N ALA A 6 -21.74 2.87 6.38
CA ALA A 6 -21.69 2.53 4.97
C ALA A 6 -23.06 2.41 4.30
N ALA A 7 -24.13 2.39 5.12
CA ALA A 7 -25.52 2.34 4.67
C ALA A 7 -25.94 3.54 3.80
N ASN A 8 -25.22 4.68 3.85
CA ASN A 8 -25.68 5.92 3.22
C ASN A 8 -24.91 6.34 1.96
N VAL A 9 -23.69 5.82 1.70
CA VAL A 9 -22.90 6.14 0.48
C VAL A 9 -21.96 4.97 0.16
N ILE A 10 -22.24 4.28 -0.95
CA ILE A 10 -21.42 3.16 -1.45
C ILE A 10 -20.69 3.63 -2.72
N PRO A 11 -19.34 3.73 -2.73
CA PRO A 11 -18.59 3.94 -3.95
C PRO A 11 -18.71 2.70 -4.86
N GLU A 12 -19.08 2.88 -6.12
CA GLU A 12 -19.12 1.78 -7.11
C GLU A 12 -17.72 1.21 -7.40
N ARG A 13 -16.68 2.01 -7.17
CA ARG A 13 -15.28 1.67 -7.42
C ARG A 13 -14.41 2.10 -6.25
N VAL A 14 -13.42 1.27 -5.96
CA VAL A 14 -12.37 1.54 -4.97
C VAL A 14 -11.01 1.24 -5.54
N GLU A 15 -9.99 1.84 -4.93
CA GLU A 15 -8.61 1.63 -5.31
C GLU A 15 -7.85 0.95 -4.19
N VAL A 16 -7.16 -0.13 -4.56
CA VAL A 16 -6.10 -0.71 -3.74
C VAL A 16 -4.77 -0.18 -4.25
N ARG A 17 -3.97 0.43 -3.38
CA ARG A 17 -2.66 0.98 -3.74
C ARG A 17 -1.53 0.26 -3.01
N VAL A 18 -0.39 0.12 -3.68
CA VAL A 18 0.82 -0.49 -3.10
C VAL A 18 1.41 0.42 -2.01
N VAL A 19 1.83 -0.16 -0.89
CA VAL A 19 2.59 0.53 0.15
C VAL A 19 4.02 -0.01 0.14
N ALA A 20 4.97 0.77 -0.38
CA ALA A 20 6.36 0.36 -0.41
C ALA A 20 7.06 0.67 0.91
N LYS A 21 7.72 -0.31 1.51
CA LYS A 21 8.53 -0.12 2.72
C LYS A 21 9.88 0.51 2.37
N ILE A 22 10.40 1.32 3.30
CA ILE A 22 11.73 1.91 3.14
C ILE A 22 12.80 0.90 3.56
N ALA A 23 13.48 0.35 2.57
CA ALA A 23 14.57 -0.59 2.73
C ALA A 23 15.81 0.03 3.37
N ARG A 24 16.13 1.22 2.89
CA ARG A 24 17.34 1.95 3.18
C ARG A 24 17.06 3.43 3.10
N GLU A 25 17.63 4.16 4.03
CA GLU A 25 17.62 5.60 4.05
C GLU A 25 19.05 6.12 4.06
N PHE A 26 19.31 7.12 3.20
CA PHE A 26 20.54 7.88 3.20
C PHE A 26 20.20 9.33 3.51
N SER A 27 20.97 9.97 4.40
CA SER A 27 20.84 11.39 4.69
C SER A 27 22.17 12.09 4.43
N THR A 28 22.15 13.20 3.69
CA THR A 28 23.35 14.02 3.45
C THR A 28 23.73 14.88 4.64
N ASP A 29 22.78 15.13 5.54
CA ASP A 29 22.94 16.05 6.68
C ASP A 29 23.36 15.31 7.96
N ALA A 30 23.14 14.00 8.00
CA ALA A 30 23.58 13.12 9.08
C ALA A 30 24.85 12.37 8.67
N ALA A 31 26.00 13.05 8.69
CA ALA A 31 27.30 12.40 8.46
C ALA A 31 27.44 11.14 9.35
N GLY A 32 27.34 9.96 8.74
CA GLY A 32 27.61 8.68 9.39
C GLY A 32 26.54 8.11 10.33
N LYS A 33 25.35 8.70 10.44
CA LYS A 33 24.25 8.06 11.21
C LYS A 33 23.42 7.19 10.29
N ASN A 34 23.47 5.87 10.48
CA ASN A 34 22.45 4.96 9.98
C ASN A 34 21.12 5.38 10.60
N LEU A 35 20.36 6.22 9.89
CA LEU A 35 18.96 6.44 10.18
C LEU A 35 18.29 5.13 9.77
N GLY A 36 18.13 4.22 10.73
CA GLY A 36 17.47 2.95 10.50
C GLY A 36 16.20 3.24 9.72
N GLY A 37 16.11 2.72 8.48
CA GLY A 37 14.85 2.67 7.76
C GLY A 37 13.95 1.81 8.62
N GLY A 38 13.18 2.46 9.50
CA GLY A 38 12.34 1.75 10.45
C GLY A 38 11.40 0.88 9.63
N GLU A 39 11.38 -0.42 9.93
CA GLU A 39 10.50 -1.40 9.30
C GLU A 39 9.02 -0.94 9.28
N ASP A 40 8.66 0.04 10.12
CA ASP A 40 7.33 0.62 10.24
C ASP A 40 6.99 1.74 9.23
N VAL A 41 7.96 2.34 8.53
CA VAL A 41 7.66 3.46 7.61
C VAL A 41 7.43 2.97 6.18
N GLY A 42 6.21 3.15 5.68
CA GLY A 42 5.80 2.83 4.30
C GLY A 42 5.34 4.07 3.52
N VAL A 43 5.51 4.03 2.20
CA VAL A 43 5.06 5.08 1.27
C VAL A 43 4.02 4.51 0.32
N ILE A 44 2.84 5.14 0.28
CA ILE A 44 1.79 4.79 -0.69
C ILE A 44 2.29 5.18 -2.08
N ARG A 45 2.39 4.19 -2.97
CA ARG A 45 2.81 4.38 -4.36
C ARG A 45 1.60 4.68 -5.23
N ASN A 46 1.85 5.38 -6.33
CA ASN A 46 0.85 5.64 -7.37
C ASN A 46 0.65 4.41 -8.29
N PHE A 47 0.57 3.21 -7.71
CA PHE A 47 0.17 1.98 -8.40
C PHE A 47 -1.20 1.60 -7.84
N ALA A 48 -2.25 1.77 -8.65
CA ALA A 48 -3.62 1.54 -8.23
C ALA A 48 -4.21 0.33 -8.98
N TYR A 49 -4.83 -0.55 -8.21
CA TYR A 49 -5.62 -1.67 -8.69
C TYR A 49 -7.09 -1.34 -8.50
N PRO A 50 -7.88 -1.24 -9.59
CA PRO A 50 -9.29 -0.91 -9.50
C PRO A 50 -10.09 -2.15 -9.09
N PHE A 51 -10.91 -2.00 -8.05
CA PHE A 51 -11.87 -3.01 -7.61
C PHE A 51 -13.29 -2.47 -7.69
N ARG A 52 -14.24 -3.35 -8.00
CA ARG A 52 -15.67 -3.11 -7.82
C ARG A 52 -16.07 -3.53 -6.41
N VAL A 53 -17.07 -2.84 -5.85
CA VAL A 53 -17.57 -3.14 -4.51
C VAL A 53 -19.02 -3.54 -4.59
N SER A 54 -19.39 -4.59 -3.88
CA SER A 54 -20.79 -4.97 -3.69
C SER A 54 -21.08 -5.18 -2.19
N PRO A 55 -22.25 -4.77 -1.69
CA PRO A 55 -22.65 -5.07 -0.31
C PRO A 55 -22.99 -6.55 -0.18
N ILE A 56 -22.64 -7.15 0.97
CA ILE A 56 -23.00 -8.53 1.28
C ILE A 56 -24.49 -8.58 1.66
N PRO A 57 -25.31 -9.43 1.01
CA PRO A 57 -26.72 -9.57 1.34
C PRO A 57 -26.95 -9.85 2.84
N GLY A 58 -27.87 -9.09 3.45
CA GLY A 58 -28.18 -9.19 4.88
C GLY A 58 -27.13 -8.60 5.83
N LYS A 59 -26.01 -8.06 5.31
CA LYS A 59 -24.91 -7.45 6.08
C LYS A 59 -24.52 -6.11 5.44
N PRO A 60 -25.34 -5.06 5.57
CA PRO A 60 -25.16 -3.78 4.85
C PRO A 60 -23.88 -3.04 5.23
N GLU A 61 -23.29 -3.36 6.38
CA GLU A 61 -22.01 -2.84 6.84
C GLU A 61 -20.83 -3.61 6.27
N MET A 62 -21.05 -4.70 5.53
CA MET A 62 -19.98 -5.50 4.94
C MET A 62 -19.97 -5.50 3.42
N TYR A 63 -18.76 -5.50 2.88
CA TYR A 63 -18.50 -5.43 1.45
C TYR A 63 -17.58 -6.54 0.97
N GLU A 64 -17.88 -7.00 -0.24
CA GLU A 64 -17.01 -7.81 -1.08
C GLU A 64 -16.34 -6.93 -2.14
N LEU A 65 -15.05 -7.21 -2.37
CA LEU A 65 -14.25 -6.60 -3.41
C LEU A 65 -14.15 -7.58 -4.56
N HIS A 66 -14.51 -7.14 -5.76
CA HIS A 66 -14.40 -7.94 -6.97
C HIS A 66 -13.40 -7.30 -7.92
N THR A 67 -12.47 -8.10 -8.44
CA THR A 67 -11.61 -7.66 -9.52
C THR A 67 -12.46 -7.49 -10.78
N GLY A 68 -12.19 -6.44 -11.56
CA GLY A 68 -12.75 -6.31 -12.91
C GLY A 68 -11.99 -7.14 -13.95
N ASP A 69 -10.79 -7.61 -13.58
CA ASP A 69 -9.87 -8.41 -14.35
C ASP A 69 -9.70 -9.75 -13.64
N SER A 70 -10.14 -10.84 -14.30
CA SER A 70 -10.07 -12.20 -13.73
C SER A 70 -8.65 -12.72 -13.54
N GLY A 71 -7.63 -12.06 -14.12
CA GLY A 71 -6.23 -12.39 -13.92
C GLY A 71 -5.53 -11.54 -12.84
N LEU A 72 -6.24 -10.58 -12.22
CA LEU A 72 -5.64 -9.71 -11.23
C LEU A 72 -5.52 -10.42 -9.88
N GLU A 73 -4.29 -10.82 -9.54
CA GLU A 73 -3.92 -11.25 -8.20
C GLU A 73 -2.97 -10.23 -7.56
N LEU A 74 -3.23 -9.92 -6.28
CA LEU A 74 -2.30 -9.11 -5.50
C LEU A 74 -1.13 -10.01 -5.08
N ALA A 75 0.08 -9.65 -5.49
CA ALA A 75 1.29 -10.30 -5.02
C ALA A 75 1.44 -10.12 -3.49
N PRO A 76 2.23 -10.97 -2.81
CA PRO A 76 2.57 -10.75 -1.41
C PRO A 76 3.18 -9.36 -1.17
N GLY A 77 2.72 -8.69 -0.11
CA GLY A 77 3.20 -7.36 0.27
C GLY A 77 2.14 -6.47 0.92
N HIS A 78 2.41 -5.16 0.96
CA HIS A 78 1.62 -4.21 1.71
C HIS A 78 0.76 -3.33 0.80
N TYR A 79 -0.45 -3.06 1.27
CA TYR A 79 -1.45 -2.38 0.48
C TYR A 79 -2.30 -1.45 1.34
N VAL A 80 -2.92 -0.47 0.69
CA VAL A 80 -3.96 0.35 1.28
C VAL A 80 -5.19 0.32 0.38
N LEU A 81 -6.33 -0.04 0.96
CA LEU A 81 -7.65 0.09 0.33
C LEU A 81 -8.22 1.46 0.70
N SER A 82 -8.51 2.29 -0.30
CA SER A 82 -9.19 3.58 -0.09
C SER A 82 -10.68 3.44 -0.40
N LEU A 83 -11.53 3.65 0.61
CA LEU A 83 -13.00 3.62 0.49
C LEU A 83 -13.55 4.97 0.95
N GLY A 84 -13.88 5.84 -0.01
CA GLY A 84 -14.30 7.21 0.28
C GLY A 84 -13.20 7.98 1.01
N SER A 85 -13.49 8.51 2.20
CA SER A 85 -12.52 9.21 3.05
C SER A 85 -11.71 8.31 3.98
N GLN A 86 -12.00 7.00 4.01
CA GLN A 86 -11.35 6.04 4.90
C GLN A 86 -10.31 5.21 4.13
N ALA A 87 -9.20 4.92 4.79
CA ALA A 87 -8.12 4.10 4.23
C ALA A 87 -7.82 2.93 5.17
N TYR A 88 -7.68 1.74 4.61
CA TYR A 88 -7.45 0.51 5.36
C TYR A 88 -6.15 -0.11 4.89
N TYR A 89 -5.17 -0.16 5.78
CA TYR A 89 -3.92 -0.88 5.53
C TYR A 89 -4.14 -2.38 5.71
N PHE A 90 -3.57 -3.17 4.80
CA PHE A 90 -3.55 -4.63 4.91
C PHE A 90 -2.30 -5.20 4.26
N GLN A 91 -2.00 -6.46 4.61
CA GLN A 91 -0.92 -7.24 4.05
C GLN A 91 -1.49 -8.47 3.35
N VAL A 92 -0.91 -8.81 2.21
CA VAL A 92 -1.08 -10.10 1.56
C VAL A 92 0.11 -10.96 1.96
N ASP A 93 -0.15 -12.11 2.56
CA ASP A 93 0.87 -13.01 3.06
C ASP A 93 1.71 -13.63 1.95
N GLY A 94 2.96 -13.99 2.28
CA GLY A 94 3.92 -14.63 1.38
C GLY A 94 5.23 -13.85 1.26
N GLU A 95 6.14 -14.36 0.44
CA GLU A 95 7.44 -13.74 0.22
C GLU A 95 7.31 -12.49 -0.67
N ILE A 96 7.71 -11.31 -0.15
CA ILE A 96 7.65 -10.06 -0.89
C ILE A 96 8.79 -10.01 -1.92
N THR A 97 8.48 -10.32 -3.18
CA THR A 97 9.43 -10.33 -4.30
C THR A 97 9.21 -9.19 -5.29
N ASP A 98 8.10 -8.47 -5.19
CA ASP A 98 7.77 -7.36 -6.08
C ASP A 98 8.62 -6.12 -5.73
N PRO A 99 9.46 -5.60 -6.64
CA PRO A 99 10.28 -4.42 -6.37
C PRO A 99 9.45 -3.16 -6.13
N ARG A 100 8.17 -3.12 -6.52
CA ARG A 100 7.25 -2.02 -6.21
C ARG A 100 6.93 -1.90 -4.72
N GLN A 101 7.09 -2.99 -3.96
CA GLN A 101 6.92 -3.05 -2.51
C GLN A 101 8.14 -2.51 -1.75
N CYS A 102 9.19 -2.07 -2.45
CA CYS A 102 10.47 -1.69 -1.86
C CYS A 102 10.96 -0.33 -2.36
N LEU A 103 11.44 0.51 -1.44
CA LEU A 103 12.02 1.81 -1.74
C LEU A 103 13.34 2.05 -1.01
N GLU A 104 14.27 2.69 -1.71
CA GLU A 104 15.42 3.38 -1.13
C GLU A 104 15.10 4.88 -1.07
N ARG A 105 15.32 5.50 0.09
CA ARG A 105 15.06 6.92 0.36
C ARG A 105 16.37 7.68 0.49
N VAL A 106 16.45 8.85 -0.14
CA VAL A 106 17.54 9.83 0.07
C VAL A 106 16.95 11.12 0.57
N VAL A 107 17.36 11.56 1.76
CA VAL A 107 16.98 12.84 2.36
C VAL A 107 18.16 13.80 2.22
N ALA A 108 17.94 14.90 1.52
CA ALA A 108 18.92 15.96 1.33
C ALA A 108 18.31 17.32 1.64
N GLY A 109 19.14 18.35 1.80
CA GLY A 109 18.67 19.71 2.10
C GLY A 109 17.69 20.29 1.07
N ASN A 110 17.67 19.77 -0.16
CA ASN A 110 16.75 20.19 -1.22
C ASN A 110 15.50 19.30 -1.36
N GLY A 111 15.35 18.25 -0.56
CA GLY A 111 14.16 17.40 -0.57
C GLY A 111 14.40 15.92 -0.25
N THR A 112 13.33 15.14 -0.38
CA THR A 112 13.35 13.68 -0.21
C THR A 112 13.10 12.99 -1.55
N PHE A 113 13.98 12.07 -1.91
CA PHE A 113 13.95 11.33 -3.17
C PHE A 113 13.75 9.84 -2.90
N TYR A 114 13.05 9.18 -3.81
CA TYR A 114 12.70 7.76 -3.70
C TYR A 114 13.13 7.02 -4.96
N ALA A 115 13.80 5.88 -4.79
CA ALA A 115 14.16 4.97 -5.88
C ALA A 115 13.66 3.56 -5.58
N PRO A 116 13.19 2.80 -6.59
CA PRO A 116 12.88 1.39 -6.39
C PRO A 116 14.14 0.61 -6.02
N CYS A 117 14.00 -0.41 -5.17
CA CYS A 117 15.11 -1.27 -4.83
C CYS A 117 15.61 -2.05 -6.06
N LYS A 118 16.93 -2.19 -6.20
CA LYS A 118 17.54 -3.01 -7.28
C LYS A 118 17.20 -4.50 -7.16
N LYS A 119 16.91 -4.96 -5.94
CA LYS A 119 16.41 -6.30 -5.63
C LYS A 119 15.36 -6.15 -4.54
N ALA A 120 14.19 -6.77 -4.71
CA ALA A 120 13.30 -6.97 -3.58
C ALA A 120 14.04 -7.91 -2.62
N ARG A 121 14.53 -7.37 -1.51
CA ARG A 121 15.02 -8.22 -0.43
C ARG A 121 13.80 -8.65 0.36
N THR A 122 13.73 -9.96 0.61
CA THR A 122 12.86 -10.59 1.58
C THR A 122 13.00 -9.84 2.91
N TYR A 123 11.91 -9.25 3.41
CA TYR A 123 11.79 -8.74 4.78
C TYR A 123 11.14 -9.83 5.63
#